data_AF-A0A7V1I0T8-F1
#
_entry.id   AF-A0A7V1I0T8-F1
#
_cell.length_a   1.000
_cell.length_b   1.000
_cell.length_c   1.000
_cell.angle_alpha   90.00
_cell.angle_beta   90.00
_cell.angle_gamma   90.00
#
_symmetry.space_group_name_H-M   'P 1'
#
loop_
_entity.id
_entity.type
_entity.pdbx_description
1 polymer ?
#
loop_
_entity_poly.entity_id
_entity_poly.type
_entity_poly.pdbx_seq_one_letter_code
_entity_poly.pdbx_strand_id
1 'polypeptide(L)'
;MSKRLTALYKPISFLLFSVFIVTVLFSSAFSEDKLTGENKFDDLVSGMRPMEKWLAGFSLPVNISEPWPPLDEASVKVGRYIYQARCAVCHGVKGDGKGPRAGDMKIKPRDFTEAKYKFRSTPAGALPTDTDLFKTISRGLHGTAMVPWLGLNNSQKWLVIYYIKTFSDYFEDGEKAEVVTPPEPVKSSDEYVKLGAEVYGKAGCHECHGKEGYGDGAKADKLKDDWLRPIKPMNFRKRILKRGLEINEIYLTIATGLNGTPMASYSSFLTEDEILAVSYFVRSIAPDMETRVTVHRQRPAPDVMAGLRIDHMQGIRFRGPLMFPLR
;
A
#
# COMPACT_ATOMS: atom_id res chain seq x y z
N MET A 1 10.50 -87.45 42.83
CA MET A 1 9.19 -87.09 42.25
C MET A 1 8.96 -85.59 42.45
N SER A 2 8.32 -84.90 41.49
CA SER A 2 8.11 -83.44 41.34
C SER A 2 9.21 -82.71 40.54
N LYS A 3 9.21 -82.77 39.20
CA LYS A 3 8.60 -81.81 38.21
C LYS A 3 9.09 -80.37 38.41
N ARG A 4 10.16 -79.90 37.73
CA ARG A 4 10.30 -79.36 36.35
C ARG A 4 9.36 -78.20 35.98
N LEU A 5 9.93 -77.02 35.69
CA LEU A 5 9.66 -76.10 34.56
C LEU A 5 10.65 -74.91 34.64
N THR A 6 11.84 -75.04 34.03
CA THR A 6 12.29 -74.43 32.75
C THR A 6 12.58 -72.92 32.79
N ALA A 7 13.85 -72.58 33.05
CA ALA A 7 14.49 -71.35 32.57
C ALA A 7 15.19 -71.65 31.24
N LEU A 8 14.92 -70.87 30.20
CA LEU A 8 15.43 -71.05 28.84
C LEU A 8 16.75 -70.29 28.62
N TYR A 9 17.74 -71.03 28.10
CA TYR A 9 18.70 -70.70 27.01
C TYR A 9 19.72 -69.54 27.13
N LYS A 10 20.85 -69.88 27.77
CA LYS A 10 22.27 -69.99 27.32
C LYS A 10 22.92 -69.15 26.15
N PRO A 11 24.27 -69.03 26.18
CA PRO A 11 25.12 -67.95 25.62
C PRO A 11 26.00 -68.39 24.42
N ILE A 12 26.81 -67.50 23.83
CA ILE A 12 28.09 -67.74 23.09
C ILE A 12 28.81 -66.36 23.03
N SER A 13 29.92 -66.08 23.75
CA SER A 13 31.35 -66.45 23.59
C SER A 13 32.08 -65.86 22.37
N PHE A 14 32.99 -64.91 22.68
CA PHE A 14 34.29 -64.58 22.09
C PHE A 14 34.52 -64.73 20.57
N LEU A 15 34.86 -63.61 19.91
CA LEU A 15 36.02 -63.55 19.02
C LEU A 15 36.54 -62.11 18.86
N LEU A 16 37.78 -61.91 19.30
CA LEU A 16 38.63 -60.73 19.05
C LEU A 16 39.11 -60.76 17.60
N PHE A 17 38.88 -59.70 16.81
CA PHE A 17 39.65 -59.41 15.60
C PHE A 17 39.71 -57.89 15.34
N SER A 18 40.87 -57.32 15.66
CA SER A 18 41.62 -56.29 14.94
C SER A 18 40.92 -55.20 14.09
N VAL A 19 41.30 -53.95 14.45
CA VAL A 19 41.78 -52.88 13.54
C VAL A 19 40.78 -52.31 12.52
N PHE A 20 40.28 -51.10 12.80
CA PHE A 20 40.62 -49.89 12.01
C PHE A 20 40.10 -48.64 12.74
N ILE A 21 41.03 -47.77 13.16
CA ILE A 21 40.73 -46.42 13.63
C ILE A 21 40.39 -45.60 12.38
N VAL A 22 39.12 -45.22 12.21
CA VAL A 22 38.73 -44.12 11.32
C VAL A 22 38.39 -42.94 12.23
N THR A 23 39.42 -42.16 12.55
CA THR A 23 39.27 -40.78 13.00
C THR A 23 38.59 -40.00 11.89
N VAL A 24 37.28 -39.78 12.01
CA VAL A 24 36.59 -38.75 11.25
C VAL A 24 37.06 -37.42 11.82
N LEU A 25 38.09 -36.85 11.20
CA LEU A 25 38.40 -35.44 11.33
C LEU A 25 37.18 -34.70 10.75
N PHE A 26 36.34 -34.17 11.63
CA PHE A 26 35.40 -33.11 11.30
C PHE A 26 36.23 -31.87 10.97
N SER A 27 36.82 -31.84 9.77
CA SER A 27 37.32 -30.61 9.18
C SER A 27 36.09 -29.77 8.84
N SER A 28 36.00 -28.64 9.51
CA SER A 28 35.09 -27.53 9.23
C SER A 28 35.10 -27.18 7.75
N ALA A 29 34.13 -27.70 7.00
CA ALA A 29 33.62 -27.05 5.80
C ALA A 29 32.48 -26.13 6.25
N PHE A 30 32.84 -25.02 6.90
CA PHE A 30 32.01 -23.83 6.84
C PHE A 30 32.01 -23.44 5.36
N SER A 31 30.95 -23.84 4.66
CA SER A 31 30.65 -23.26 3.36
C SER A 31 30.46 -21.78 3.62
N GLU A 32 31.46 -20.97 3.25
CA GLU A 32 31.28 -19.54 3.01
C GLU A 32 30.26 -19.42 1.89
N ASP A 33 28.98 -19.48 2.27
CA ASP A 33 27.87 -19.14 1.41
C ASP A 33 28.06 -17.67 1.08
N LYS A 34 28.65 -17.42 -0.10
CA LYS A 34 28.71 -16.09 -0.70
C LYS A 34 27.28 -15.68 -1.01
N LEU A 35 26.64 -15.08 0.00
CA LEU A 35 25.36 -14.40 -0.09
C LEU A 35 25.42 -13.39 -1.24
N THR A 36 24.88 -13.78 -2.38
CA THR A 36 24.57 -12.87 -3.48
C THR A 36 23.50 -11.89 -2.99
N GLY A 37 23.60 -10.64 -3.43
CA GLY A 37 22.79 -9.52 -2.89
C GLY A 37 21.27 -9.67 -3.01
N GLU A 38 20.79 -10.58 -3.87
CA GLU A 38 19.36 -10.88 -4.04
C GLU A 38 18.77 -11.64 -2.84
N ASN A 39 19.48 -12.65 -2.31
CA ASN A 39 18.97 -13.45 -1.18
C ASN A 39 18.88 -12.64 0.12
N LYS A 40 19.82 -11.71 0.34
CA LYS A 40 19.83 -10.83 1.52
C LYS A 40 18.63 -9.88 1.55
N PHE A 41 18.11 -9.52 0.38
CA PHE A 41 16.98 -8.60 0.24
C PHE A 41 15.65 -9.28 0.57
N ASP A 42 15.41 -10.46 0.00
CA ASP A 42 14.20 -11.24 0.27
C ASP A 42 14.12 -11.66 1.74
N ASP A 43 15.26 -12.01 2.34
CA ASP A 43 15.36 -12.28 3.77
C ASP A 43 15.08 -11.03 4.63
N LEU A 44 15.57 -9.85 4.22
CA LEU A 44 15.34 -8.60 4.95
C LEU A 44 13.84 -8.21 4.94
N VAL A 45 13.17 -8.38 3.81
CA VAL A 45 11.76 -8.00 3.64
C VAL A 45 10.83 -9.05 4.24
N SER A 46 11.16 -10.34 4.14
CA SER A 46 10.30 -11.43 4.65
C SER A 46 10.03 -11.32 6.15
N GLY A 47 11.03 -10.89 6.95
CA GLY A 47 10.91 -10.69 8.40
C GLY A 47 10.12 -9.45 8.84
N MET A 48 9.79 -8.52 7.93
CA MET A 48 9.09 -7.28 8.30
C MET A 48 7.59 -7.48 8.52
N ARG A 49 7.06 -6.84 9.56
CA ARG A 49 5.60 -6.71 9.78
C ARG A 49 4.97 -5.86 8.68
N PRO A 50 3.66 -6.00 8.39
CA PRO A 50 3.01 -5.25 7.31
C PRO A 50 3.21 -3.73 7.41
N MET A 51 3.14 -3.15 8.60
CA MET A 51 3.35 -1.71 8.77
C MET A 51 4.80 -1.28 8.49
N GLU A 52 5.79 -2.11 8.82
CA GLU A 52 7.21 -1.84 8.54
C GLU A 52 7.47 -1.87 7.03
N LYS A 53 6.89 -2.85 6.34
CA LYS A 53 6.88 -2.90 4.85
C LYS A 53 6.23 -1.63 4.28
N TRP A 54 5.07 -1.24 4.78
CA TRP A 54 4.41 -0.04 4.27
C TRP A 54 5.23 1.24 4.53
N LEU A 55 5.84 1.38 5.71
CA LEU A 55 6.71 2.52 6.01
C LEU A 55 7.98 2.54 5.16
N ALA A 56 8.47 1.37 4.76
CA ALA A 56 9.54 1.23 3.78
C ALA A 56 9.06 1.44 2.32
N GLY A 57 7.78 1.69 2.07
CA GLY A 57 7.24 2.06 0.76
C GLY A 57 6.77 0.91 -0.12
N PHE A 58 6.61 -0.27 0.46
CA PHE A 58 6.00 -1.41 -0.23
C PHE A 58 4.47 -1.28 -0.27
N SER A 59 3.88 -1.68 -1.40
CA SER A 59 2.45 -1.91 -1.51
C SER A 59 2.08 -3.17 -0.75
N LEU A 60 1.09 -3.07 0.15
CA LEU A 60 0.61 -4.24 0.86
C LEU A 60 -0.28 -5.12 -0.05
N PRO A 61 -0.17 -6.45 0.07
CA PRO A 61 -1.07 -7.36 -0.63
C PRO A 61 -2.52 -7.10 -0.17
N VAL A 62 -3.46 -7.22 -1.11
CA VAL A 62 -4.89 -7.08 -0.85
C VAL A 62 -5.58 -8.36 -1.26
N ASN A 63 -6.43 -8.89 -0.37
CA ASN A 63 -7.28 -10.02 -0.71
C ASN A 63 -8.65 -9.49 -1.13
N ILE A 64 -8.94 -9.55 -2.43
CA ILE A 64 -10.23 -9.12 -3.02
C ILE A 64 -11.11 -10.31 -3.44
N SER A 65 -10.62 -11.55 -3.31
CA SER A 65 -11.35 -12.75 -3.73
C SER A 65 -12.32 -13.27 -2.67
N GLU A 66 -12.22 -12.79 -1.43
CA GLU A 66 -13.21 -13.08 -0.39
C GLU A 66 -14.58 -12.51 -0.76
N PRO A 67 -15.69 -13.25 -0.53
CA PRO A 67 -17.04 -12.76 -0.77
C PRO A 67 -17.35 -11.47 0.01
N TRP A 68 -18.02 -10.53 -0.65
CA TRP A 68 -18.38 -9.25 -0.04
C TRP A 68 -19.70 -9.42 0.74
N PRO A 69 -19.87 -8.72 1.88
CA PRO A 69 -21.18 -8.65 2.53
C PRO A 69 -22.26 -8.13 1.57
N PRO A 70 -23.53 -8.55 1.71
CA PRO A 70 -24.60 -8.03 0.88
C PRO A 70 -24.70 -6.50 1.01
N LEU A 71 -25.01 -5.81 -0.08
CA LEU A 71 -25.30 -4.38 -0.03
C LEU A 71 -26.77 -4.20 0.39
N ASP A 72 -27.00 -4.03 1.68
CA ASP A 72 -28.31 -3.78 2.28
C ASP A 72 -28.24 -2.71 3.40
N GLU A 73 -29.40 -2.29 3.91
CA GLU A 73 -29.48 -1.27 4.96
C GLU A 73 -28.70 -1.66 6.23
N ALA A 74 -28.74 -2.95 6.61
CA ALA A 74 -28.03 -3.45 7.78
C ALA A 74 -26.51 -3.30 7.60
N SER A 75 -26.01 -3.59 6.41
CA SER A 75 -24.60 -3.49 6.05
C SER A 75 -24.12 -2.04 6.02
N VAL A 76 -24.92 -1.12 5.46
CA VAL A 76 -24.65 0.32 5.51
C VAL A 76 -24.63 0.83 6.96
N LYS A 77 -25.55 0.36 7.81
CA LYS A 77 -25.60 0.73 9.24
C LYS A 77 -24.38 0.26 10.02
N VAL A 78 -23.87 -0.96 9.76
CA VAL A 78 -22.61 -1.43 10.36
C VAL A 78 -21.43 -0.62 9.83
N GLY A 79 -21.41 -0.33 8.52
CA GLY A 79 -20.44 0.54 7.87
C GLY A 79 -20.35 1.91 8.53
N ARG A 80 -21.49 2.52 8.84
CA ARG A 80 -21.60 3.79 9.58
C ARG A 80 -20.93 3.72 10.94
N TYR A 81 -21.18 2.66 11.71
CA TYR A 81 -20.57 2.48 13.03
C TYR A 81 -19.04 2.40 12.94
N ILE A 82 -18.52 1.62 11.99
CA ILE A 82 -17.08 1.50 11.74
C ILE A 82 -16.50 2.86 11.34
N TYR A 83 -17.16 3.56 10.42
CA TYR A 83 -16.75 4.89 9.96
C TYR A 83 -16.66 5.89 11.10
N GLN A 84 -17.70 5.98 11.94
CA GLN A 84 -17.72 6.90 13.08
C GLN A 84 -16.59 6.60 14.07
N ALA A 85 -16.32 5.33 14.33
CA ALA A 85 -15.28 4.91 15.26
C ALA A 85 -13.85 5.10 14.73
N ARG A 86 -13.64 5.04 13.40
CA ARG A 86 -12.29 4.93 12.80
C ARG A 86 -11.94 6.06 11.84
N CYS A 87 -12.89 6.52 11.04
CA CYS A 87 -12.64 7.42 9.90
C CYS A 87 -13.05 8.87 10.19
N ALA A 88 -14.13 9.08 10.94
CA ALA A 88 -14.74 10.40 11.15
C ALA A 88 -13.83 11.40 11.89
N VAL A 89 -12.88 10.91 12.69
CA VAL A 89 -11.88 11.75 13.38
C VAL A 89 -11.04 12.59 12.40
N CYS A 90 -10.83 12.08 11.18
CA CYS A 90 -10.13 12.77 10.09
C CYS A 90 -11.12 13.27 9.04
N HIS A 91 -12.02 12.40 8.56
CA HIS A 91 -12.89 12.70 7.43
C HIS A 91 -14.19 13.43 7.79
N GLY A 92 -14.47 13.65 9.08
CA GLY A 92 -15.68 14.31 9.55
C GLY A 92 -16.88 13.36 9.61
N VAL A 93 -17.81 13.60 10.53
CA VAL A 93 -19.06 12.81 10.63
C VAL A 93 -19.95 12.96 9.39
N LYS A 94 -19.80 14.06 8.65
CA LYS A 94 -20.49 14.36 7.40
C LYS A 94 -19.73 13.91 6.15
N GLY A 95 -18.54 13.31 6.30
CA GLY A 95 -17.69 12.94 5.17
C GLY A 95 -17.03 14.11 4.44
N ASP A 96 -17.12 15.33 4.97
CA ASP A 96 -16.69 16.58 4.34
C ASP A 96 -15.17 16.87 4.48
N GLY A 97 -14.41 15.91 4.98
CA GLY A 97 -12.97 16.06 5.22
C GLY A 97 -12.63 17.02 6.37
N LYS A 98 -13.61 17.44 7.19
CA LYS A 98 -13.46 18.41 8.29
C LYS A 98 -13.56 17.76 9.66
N GLY A 99 -12.99 16.56 9.82
CA GLY A 99 -12.89 15.90 11.11
C GLY A 99 -12.09 16.74 12.13
N PRO A 100 -12.25 16.49 13.44
CA PRO A 100 -11.58 17.26 14.49
C PRO A 100 -10.05 17.31 14.36
N ARG A 101 -9.43 16.32 13.70
CA ARG A 101 -7.98 16.30 13.44
C ARG A 101 -7.58 16.80 12.04
N ALA A 102 -8.52 17.16 11.17
CA ALA A 102 -8.23 17.58 9.80
C ALA A 102 -7.41 18.88 9.73
N GLY A 103 -7.59 19.77 10.70
CA GLY A 103 -6.83 21.01 10.84
C GLY A 103 -5.33 20.79 10.96
N ASP A 104 -4.94 19.78 11.76
CA ASP A 104 -3.54 19.46 12.09
C ASP A 104 -2.76 18.83 10.93
N MET A 105 -3.45 18.35 9.90
CA MET A 105 -2.82 17.60 8.80
C MET A 105 -2.35 18.54 7.70
N LYS A 106 -1.11 18.33 7.23
CA LYS A 106 -0.60 19.03 6.04
C LYS A 106 -1.35 18.57 4.79
N ILE A 107 -1.54 17.27 4.65
CA ILE A 107 -2.36 16.69 3.57
C ILE A 107 -3.78 16.52 4.10
N LYS A 108 -4.69 17.33 3.59
CA LYS A 108 -6.08 17.32 4.07
C LYS A 108 -6.77 15.98 3.77
N PRO A 109 -7.59 15.46 4.71
CA PRO A 109 -8.46 14.31 4.48
C PRO A 109 -9.35 14.53 3.26
N ARG A 110 -9.78 13.41 2.65
CA ARG A 110 -10.72 13.44 1.52
C ARG A 110 -12.08 13.94 2.00
N ASP A 111 -12.62 14.89 1.25
CA ASP A 111 -14.06 15.17 1.20
C ASP A 111 -14.72 14.14 0.27
N PHE A 112 -15.61 13.32 0.81
CA PHE A 112 -16.34 12.27 0.10
C PHE A 112 -17.63 12.81 -0.56
N THR A 113 -18.10 13.99 -0.16
CA THR A 113 -19.39 14.55 -0.63
C THR A 113 -19.37 15.00 -2.08
N GLU A 114 -18.18 15.28 -2.63
CA GLU A 114 -18.01 15.65 -4.05
C GLU A 114 -17.75 14.44 -4.97
N ALA A 115 -17.64 13.23 -4.44
CA ALA A 115 -17.23 12.02 -5.18
C ALA A 115 -15.93 12.14 -6.01
N LYS A 116 -15.07 13.12 -5.71
CA LYS A 116 -13.79 13.32 -6.41
C LYS A 116 -12.66 12.52 -5.75
N TYR A 117 -12.42 11.31 -6.24
CA TYR A 117 -11.35 10.44 -5.75
C TYR A 117 -10.07 10.59 -6.57
N LYS A 118 -8.93 10.81 -5.90
CA LYS A 118 -7.64 10.98 -6.59
C LYS A 118 -7.11 9.67 -7.18
N PHE A 119 -7.21 8.57 -6.44
CA PHE A 119 -6.59 7.29 -6.82
C PHE A 119 -7.67 6.33 -7.28
N ARG A 120 -7.65 6.04 -8.58
CA ARG A 120 -8.67 5.26 -9.28
C ARG A 120 -8.01 4.37 -10.33
N SER A 121 -8.80 3.47 -10.88
CA SER A 121 -8.52 2.74 -12.12
C SER A 121 -9.50 3.11 -13.24
N THR A 122 -10.31 4.15 -13.07
CA THR A 122 -11.27 4.67 -14.06
C THR A 122 -10.77 5.96 -14.72
N PRO A 123 -11.23 6.30 -15.94
CA PRO A 123 -10.86 7.53 -16.65
C PRO A 123 -11.05 8.82 -15.83
N ALA A 124 -10.35 9.90 -16.20
CA ALA A 124 -10.49 11.19 -15.50
C ALA A 124 -11.97 11.64 -15.42
N GLY A 125 -12.35 12.20 -14.27
CA GLY A 125 -13.74 12.60 -13.99
C GLY A 125 -14.66 11.46 -13.53
N ALA A 126 -14.38 10.20 -13.87
CA ALA A 126 -15.20 9.07 -13.45
C ALA A 126 -15.03 8.72 -11.97
N LEU A 127 -16.05 8.05 -11.41
CA LEU A 127 -16.07 7.52 -10.04
C LEU A 127 -15.03 6.40 -9.86
N PRO A 128 -14.51 6.20 -8.63
CA PRO A 128 -13.70 5.01 -8.32
C PRO A 128 -14.52 3.74 -8.45
N THR A 129 -13.86 2.62 -8.75
CA THR A 129 -14.46 1.31 -8.51
C THR A 129 -14.48 0.99 -7.02
N ASP A 130 -15.35 0.07 -6.60
CA ASP A 130 -15.35 -0.46 -5.22
C ASP A 130 -13.97 -1.06 -4.85
N THR A 131 -13.30 -1.69 -5.82
CA THR A 131 -11.93 -2.20 -5.69
C THR A 131 -10.89 -1.09 -5.46
N ASP A 132 -11.03 0.08 -6.07
CA ASP A 132 -10.14 1.23 -5.83
C ASP A 132 -10.26 1.73 -4.39
N LEU A 133 -11.50 1.83 -3.88
CA LEU A 133 -11.78 2.22 -2.50
C LEU A 133 -11.20 1.18 -1.52
N PHE A 134 -11.42 -0.11 -1.80
CA PHE A 134 -10.90 -1.21 -0.99
C PHE A 134 -9.38 -1.26 -0.95
N LYS A 135 -8.72 -1.08 -2.11
CA LYS A 135 -7.26 -0.97 -2.20
C LYS A 135 -6.76 0.22 -1.38
N THR A 136 -7.40 1.38 -1.49
CA THR A 136 -7.02 2.59 -0.75
C THR A 136 -7.12 2.40 0.75
N ILE A 137 -8.21 1.81 1.26
CA ILE A 137 -8.40 1.53 2.69
C ILE A 137 -7.41 0.47 3.18
N SER A 138 -7.17 -0.58 2.38
CA SER A 138 -6.28 -1.68 2.76
C SER A 138 -4.81 -1.31 2.74
N ARG A 139 -4.37 -0.52 1.74
CA ARG A 139 -2.96 -0.15 1.55
C ARG A 139 -2.62 1.22 2.14
N GLY A 140 -3.60 2.03 2.50
CA GLY A 140 -3.35 3.42 2.86
C GLY A 140 -2.72 4.22 1.71
N LEU A 141 -2.20 5.39 2.04
CA LEU A 141 -1.54 6.32 1.13
C LEU A 141 -0.25 6.83 1.75
N HIS A 142 0.90 6.46 1.17
CA HIS A 142 2.21 6.76 1.75
C HIS A 142 2.41 8.26 1.99
N GLY A 143 3.04 8.58 3.11
CA GLY A 143 3.34 9.95 3.49
C GLY A 143 2.12 10.80 3.85
N THR A 144 0.98 10.18 4.15
CA THR A 144 -0.25 10.82 4.64
C THR A 144 -0.71 10.19 5.97
N ALA A 145 -1.71 10.78 6.62
CA ALA A 145 -2.37 10.19 7.79
C ALA A 145 -3.26 8.98 7.45
N MET A 146 -3.52 8.73 6.16
CA MET A 146 -4.28 7.58 5.70
C MET A 146 -3.37 6.35 5.68
N VAL A 147 -3.06 5.78 6.84
CA VAL A 147 -2.28 4.54 6.98
C VAL A 147 -3.09 3.29 6.58
N PRO A 148 -2.45 2.14 6.31
CA PRO A 148 -3.18 0.88 6.11
C PRO A 148 -4.08 0.55 7.29
N TRP A 149 -5.36 0.25 7.05
CA TRP A 149 -6.27 -0.23 8.10
C TRP A 149 -6.10 -1.72 8.36
N LEU A 150 -5.02 -2.08 9.05
CA LEU A 150 -4.69 -3.46 9.39
C LEU A 150 -5.62 -4.03 10.47
N GLY A 151 -6.21 -3.15 11.31
CA GLY A 151 -7.18 -3.54 12.33
C GLY A 151 -8.59 -3.86 11.82
N LEU A 152 -8.85 -3.70 10.51
CA LEU A 152 -10.12 -4.07 9.88
C LEU A 152 -9.96 -5.32 9.02
N ASN A 153 -10.86 -6.29 9.17
CA ASN A 153 -10.95 -7.40 8.23
C ASN A 153 -11.60 -6.97 6.91
N ASN A 154 -11.58 -7.81 5.88
CA ASN A 154 -12.06 -7.44 4.54
C ASN A 154 -13.56 -7.12 4.53
N SER A 155 -14.39 -7.90 5.23
CA SER A 155 -15.82 -7.61 5.37
C SER A 155 -16.06 -6.22 5.98
N GLN A 156 -15.34 -5.85 7.04
CA GLN A 156 -15.43 -4.53 7.66
C GLN A 156 -15.02 -3.40 6.70
N LYS A 157 -14.01 -3.63 5.86
CA LYS A 157 -13.61 -2.67 4.83
C LYS A 157 -14.69 -2.49 3.76
N TRP A 158 -15.36 -3.56 3.33
CA TRP A 158 -16.50 -3.45 2.42
C TRP A 158 -17.68 -2.70 3.03
N LEU A 159 -18.01 -2.99 4.29
CA LEU A 159 -19.10 -2.30 5.00
C LEU A 159 -18.84 -0.79 5.11
N VAL A 160 -17.62 -0.38 5.46
CA VAL A 160 -17.29 1.06 5.50
C VAL A 160 -17.32 1.71 4.12
N ILE A 161 -16.97 0.98 3.04
CA ILE A 161 -17.09 1.47 1.66
C ILE A 161 -18.55 1.73 1.30
N TYR A 162 -19.46 0.83 1.66
CA TYR A 162 -20.90 1.04 1.43
C TYR A 162 -21.38 2.33 2.09
N TYR A 163 -20.96 2.59 3.33
CA TYR A 163 -21.29 3.85 4.01
C TYR A 163 -20.58 5.07 3.41
N ILE A 164 -19.32 4.97 2.97
CA ILE A 164 -18.61 6.08 2.33
C ILE A 164 -19.35 6.55 1.06
N LYS A 165 -19.91 5.61 0.30
CA LYS A 165 -20.66 5.93 -0.92
C LYS A 165 -21.95 6.70 -0.65
N THR A 166 -22.54 6.61 0.54
CA THR A 166 -23.76 7.36 0.91
C THR A 166 -23.50 8.85 1.17
N PHE A 167 -22.25 9.32 1.15
CA PHE A 167 -21.98 10.76 1.30
C PHE A 167 -22.24 11.56 0.02
N SER A 168 -22.53 10.90 -1.10
CA SER A 168 -22.68 11.55 -2.39
C SER A 168 -23.63 10.79 -3.31
N ASP A 169 -24.66 11.49 -3.79
CA ASP A 169 -25.68 10.96 -4.72
C ASP A 169 -25.10 10.54 -6.08
N TYR A 170 -23.92 11.06 -6.47
CA TYR A 170 -23.21 10.60 -7.68
C TYR A 170 -23.00 9.07 -7.73
N PHE A 171 -22.94 8.37 -6.59
CA PHE A 171 -22.81 6.91 -6.57
C PHE A 171 -24.11 6.15 -6.89
N GLU A 172 -25.26 6.82 -6.88
CA GLU A 172 -26.56 6.24 -7.25
C GLU A 172 -26.75 6.29 -8.76
N ASP A 173 -26.36 7.41 -9.39
CA ASP A 173 -26.57 7.69 -10.81
C ASP A 173 -25.37 7.37 -11.71
N GLY A 174 -24.24 6.98 -11.13
CA GLY A 174 -22.98 6.81 -11.85
C GLY A 174 -22.95 5.55 -12.72
N GLU A 175 -22.87 5.73 -14.05
CA GLU A 175 -22.49 4.63 -14.94
C GLU A 175 -21.14 4.05 -14.53
N LYS A 176 -21.04 2.73 -14.51
CA LYS A 176 -19.78 2.03 -14.22
C LYS A 176 -18.82 2.28 -15.38
N ALA A 177 -17.89 3.20 -15.16
CA ALA A 177 -16.84 3.48 -16.14
C ALA A 177 -15.95 2.25 -16.37
N GLU A 178 -15.44 2.14 -17.60
CA GLU A 178 -14.49 1.10 -17.97
C GLU A 178 -13.19 1.23 -17.17
N VAL A 179 -12.63 0.09 -16.78
CA VAL A 179 -11.40 0.04 -15.99
C VAL A 179 -10.19 0.13 -16.92
N VAL A 180 -9.35 1.12 -16.68
CA VAL A 180 -8.04 1.25 -17.30
C VAL A 180 -7.15 0.10 -16.82
N THR A 181 -6.67 -0.70 -17.76
CA THR A 181 -5.78 -1.83 -17.49
C THR A 181 -4.36 -1.46 -17.93
N PRO A 182 -3.36 -1.42 -17.02
CA PRO A 182 -1.97 -1.23 -17.41
C PRO A 182 -1.52 -2.34 -18.37
N PRO A 183 -0.84 -2.01 -19.48
CA PRO A 183 -0.34 -3.01 -20.41
C PRO A 183 0.82 -3.79 -19.81
N GLU A 184 1.01 -5.02 -20.28
CA GLU A 184 2.20 -5.81 -19.95
C GLU A 184 3.46 -5.19 -20.59
N PRO A 185 4.59 -5.14 -19.88
CA PRO A 185 5.82 -4.55 -20.40
C PRO A 185 6.40 -5.41 -21.52
N VAL A 186 6.62 -4.80 -22.69
CA VAL A 186 7.21 -5.47 -23.87
C VAL A 186 8.67 -5.09 -24.11
N LYS A 187 9.21 -4.15 -23.35
CA LYS A 187 10.62 -3.70 -23.39
C LYS A 187 11.31 -3.97 -22.07
N SER A 188 12.64 -3.94 -22.07
CA SER A 188 13.41 -4.00 -20.82
C SER A 188 13.18 -2.77 -19.95
N SER A 189 13.46 -2.90 -18.64
CA SER A 189 13.35 -1.78 -17.69
C SER A 189 14.23 -0.59 -18.11
N ASP A 190 15.44 -0.85 -18.62
CA ASP A 190 16.38 0.22 -19.03
C ASP A 190 15.91 0.97 -20.27
N GLU A 191 15.31 0.26 -21.23
CA GLU A 191 14.70 0.88 -22.41
C GLU A 191 13.52 1.77 -22.00
N TYR A 192 12.65 1.28 -21.10
CA TYR A 192 11.55 2.08 -20.59
C TYR A 192 12.02 3.30 -19.80
N VAL A 193 13.08 3.20 -19.00
CA VAL A 193 13.64 4.35 -18.27
C VAL A 193 14.17 5.41 -19.24
N LYS A 194 14.88 5.02 -20.31
CA LYS A 194 15.39 5.95 -21.32
C LYS A 194 14.25 6.65 -22.07
N LEU A 195 13.29 5.87 -22.58
CA LEU A 195 12.11 6.40 -23.26
C LEU A 195 11.29 7.30 -22.33
N GLY A 196 11.09 6.87 -21.09
CA GLY A 196 10.32 7.61 -20.10
C GLY A 196 10.94 8.96 -19.75
N ALA A 197 12.27 9.06 -19.68
CA ALA A 197 12.96 10.32 -19.47
C ALA A 197 12.72 11.31 -20.63
N GLU A 198 12.73 10.83 -21.87
CA GLU A 198 12.41 11.67 -23.04
C GLU A 198 10.95 12.12 -23.04
N VAL A 199 10.02 11.19 -22.82
CA VAL A 199 8.58 11.47 -22.80
C VAL A 199 8.24 12.41 -21.66
N TYR A 200 8.85 12.26 -20.48
CA TYR A 200 8.65 13.16 -19.34
C TYR A 200 8.98 14.62 -19.67
N GLY A 201 10.02 14.84 -20.47
CA GLY A 201 10.35 16.15 -21.04
C GLY A 201 9.31 16.62 -22.04
N LYS A 202 9.08 15.83 -23.09
CA LYS A 202 8.18 16.16 -24.21
C LYS A 202 6.74 16.41 -23.78
N ALA A 203 6.25 15.65 -22.80
CA ALA A 203 4.89 15.75 -22.24
C ALA A 203 4.74 16.90 -21.22
N GLY A 204 5.79 17.68 -20.95
CA GLY A 204 5.73 18.84 -20.05
C GLY A 204 5.63 18.49 -18.57
N CYS A 205 5.89 17.25 -18.16
CA CYS A 205 5.82 16.83 -16.76
C CYS A 205 6.74 17.69 -15.86
N HIS A 206 7.90 18.06 -16.40
CA HIS A 206 8.91 18.88 -15.73
C HIS A 206 8.44 20.30 -15.38
N GLU A 207 7.39 20.83 -16.02
CA GLU A 207 6.88 22.17 -15.72
C GLU A 207 6.33 22.26 -14.30
N CYS A 208 5.77 21.16 -13.80
CA CYS A 208 5.26 21.03 -12.44
C CYS A 208 6.25 20.27 -11.56
N HIS A 209 6.76 19.13 -12.05
CA HIS A 209 7.55 18.22 -11.23
C HIS A 209 9.06 18.50 -11.23
N GLY A 210 9.54 19.45 -12.05
CA GLY A 210 10.96 19.74 -12.24
C GLY A 210 11.65 18.73 -13.14
N LYS A 211 12.77 19.09 -13.78
CA LYS A 211 13.48 18.18 -14.71
C LYS A 211 13.98 16.91 -14.02
N GLU A 212 14.36 17.02 -12.76
CA GLU A 212 14.88 15.91 -11.96
C GLU A 212 13.81 15.27 -11.05
N GLY A 213 12.55 15.72 -11.11
CA GLY A 213 11.46 15.18 -10.31
C GLY A 213 11.42 15.64 -8.85
N TYR A 214 12.05 16.77 -8.50
CA TYR A 214 12.06 17.31 -7.14
C TYR A 214 10.74 18.01 -6.72
N GLY A 215 9.80 18.19 -7.65
CA GLY A 215 8.54 18.91 -7.41
C GLY A 215 8.71 20.42 -7.37
N ASP A 216 9.68 20.94 -8.12
CA ASP A 216 10.16 22.32 -8.14
C ASP A 216 10.13 22.94 -9.56
N GLY A 217 9.28 22.41 -10.43
CA GLY A 217 9.05 23.00 -11.75
C GLY A 217 8.51 24.43 -11.68
N ALA A 218 8.64 25.19 -12.77
CA ALA A 218 8.24 26.61 -12.82
C ALA A 218 6.78 26.89 -12.44
N LYS A 219 5.88 25.90 -12.56
CA LYS A 219 4.47 25.99 -12.16
C LYS A 219 4.20 25.44 -10.75
N ALA A 220 5.15 24.76 -10.12
CA ALA A 220 4.95 23.97 -8.89
C ALA A 220 4.31 24.76 -7.74
N ASP A 221 4.82 25.95 -7.45
CA ASP A 221 4.36 26.77 -6.31
C ASP A 221 3.05 27.51 -6.59
N LYS A 222 2.57 27.51 -7.84
CA LYS A 222 1.33 28.16 -8.27
C LYS A 222 0.13 27.20 -8.32
N LEU A 223 0.37 25.90 -8.18
CA LEU A 223 -0.68 24.88 -8.29
C LEU A 223 -1.63 24.94 -7.10
N LYS A 224 -2.93 24.89 -7.40
CA LYS A 224 -4.01 24.78 -6.43
C LYS A 224 -4.91 23.60 -6.80
N ASP A 225 -5.49 22.96 -5.80
CA ASP A 225 -6.56 21.99 -6.01
C ASP A 225 -7.90 22.69 -6.30
N ASP A 226 -8.95 21.93 -6.61
CA ASP A 226 -10.28 22.49 -6.91
C ASP A 226 -10.85 23.35 -5.76
N TRP A 227 -10.35 23.14 -4.54
CA TRP A 227 -10.75 23.89 -3.34
C TRP A 227 -9.84 25.11 -3.10
N LEU A 228 -9.08 25.52 -4.11
CA LEU A 228 -8.13 26.64 -4.07
C LEU A 228 -7.00 26.49 -3.05
N ARG A 229 -6.77 25.28 -2.52
CA ARG A 229 -5.68 25.02 -1.57
C ARG A 229 -4.39 24.76 -2.34
N PRO A 230 -3.24 25.31 -1.90
CA PRO A 230 -1.96 25.01 -2.53
C PRO A 230 -1.69 23.50 -2.56
N ILE A 231 -1.30 22.98 -3.74
CA ILE A 231 -0.98 21.56 -3.93
C ILE A 231 0.34 21.41 -4.66
N LYS A 232 1.44 21.47 -3.90
CA LYS A 232 2.77 21.28 -4.46
C LYS A 232 2.95 19.83 -4.96
N PRO A 233 3.53 19.62 -6.16
CA PRO A 233 3.91 18.31 -6.64
C PRO A 233 4.85 17.60 -5.66
N MET A 234 4.74 16.28 -5.59
CA MET A 234 5.63 15.48 -4.75
C MET A 234 7.06 15.52 -5.29
N ASN A 235 8.02 15.57 -4.37
CA ASN A 235 9.41 15.28 -4.65
C ASN A 235 9.59 13.76 -4.78
N PHE A 236 9.71 13.26 -6.02
CA PHE A 236 9.83 11.84 -6.31
C PHE A 236 11.12 11.25 -5.74
N ARG A 237 12.19 12.04 -5.64
CA ARG A 237 13.51 11.58 -5.17
C ARG A 237 13.65 11.47 -3.65
N LYS A 238 12.74 12.06 -2.88
CA LYS A 238 12.81 12.10 -1.40
C LYS A 238 11.63 11.43 -0.71
N ARG A 239 10.55 11.14 -1.42
CA ARG A 239 9.31 10.61 -0.84
C ARG A 239 8.82 9.40 -1.61
N ILE A 240 8.19 8.48 -0.89
CA ILE A 240 7.46 7.37 -1.50
C ILE A 240 6.18 7.93 -2.11
N LEU A 241 5.87 7.48 -3.34
CA LEU A 241 4.63 7.80 -4.05
C LEU A 241 3.41 7.35 -3.25
N LYS A 242 2.32 8.11 -3.30
CA LYS A 242 1.15 7.86 -2.45
C LYS A 242 0.54 6.46 -2.64
N ARG A 243 0.52 5.92 -3.85
CA ARG A 243 0.03 4.55 -4.16
C ARG A 243 1.12 3.47 -4.11
N GLY A 244 2.34 3.82 -3.73
CA GLY A 244 3.50 2.91 -3.75
C GLY A 244 4.31 3.01 -5.05
N LEU A 245 5.36 2.19 -5.15
CA LEU A 245 6.33 2.20 -6.26
C LEU A 245 6.11 1.10 -7.30
N GLU A 246 5.00 0.37 -7.20
CA GLU A 246 4.58 -0.61 -8.19
C GLU A 246 4.28 0.07 -9.53
N ILE A 247 4.85 -0.43 -10.63
CA ILE A 247 4.73 0.20 -11.96
C ILE A 247 3.27 0.44 -12.35
N ASN A 248 2.40 -0.54 -12.12
CA ASN A 248 0.99 -0.44 -12.45
C ASN A 248 0.26 0.66 -11.67
N GLU A 249 0.68 0.95 -10.43
CA GLU A 249 0.09 2.01 -9.61
C GLU A 249 0.56 3.41 -10.06
N ILE A 250 1.80 3.50 -10.56
CA ILE A 250 2.35 4.71 -11.18
C ILE A 250 1.66 4.96 -12.52
N TYR A 251 1.54 3.92 -13.35
CA TYR A 251 0.82 3.95 -14.63
C TYR A 251 -0.59 4.49 -14.44
N LEU A 252 -1.36 3.91 -13.51
CA LEU A 252 -2.73 4.35 -13.27
C LEU A 252 -2.80 5.80 -12.79
N THR A 253 -1.80 6.30 -12.04
CA THR A 253 -1.74 7.71 -11.63
C THR A 253 -1.61 8.65 -12.83
N ILE A 254 -0.81 8.28 -13.83
CA ILE A 254 -0.57 9.10 -15.02
C ILE A 254 -1.73 8.95 -16.02
N ALA A 255 -2.17 7.71 -16.26
CA ALA A 255 -3.26 7.40 -17.19
C ALA A 255 -4.60 7.98 -16.73
N THR A 256 -4.97 7.81 -15.46
CA THR A 256 -6.31 8.25 -14.97
C THR A 256 -6.35 9.69 -14.49
N GLY A 257 -5.20 10.31 -14.24
CA GLY A 257 -5.10 11.59 -13.56
C GLY A 257 -5.63 11.56 -12.12
N LEU A 258 -5.54 12.70 -11.44
CA LEU A 258 -5.91 12.83 -10.04
C LEU A 258 -7.09 13.82 -9.90
N ASN A 259 -8.33 13.31 -9.88
CA ASN A 259 -9.53 14.14 -9.77
C ASN A 259 -9.41 15.13 -8.59
N GLY A 260 -9.79 16.37 -8.86
CA GLY A 260 -9.68 17.47 -7.92
C GLY A 260 -8.28 18.06 -7.79
N THR A 261 -7.38 17.82 -8.75
CA THR A 261 -6.04 18.44 -8.78
C THR A 261 -5.62 18.80 -10.21
N PRO A 262 -4.58 19.66 -10.38
CA PRO A 262 -4.02 19.99 -11.70
C PRO A 262 -3.30 18.83 -12.42
N MET A 263 -3.19 17.64 -11.82
CA MET A 263 -2.58 16.48 -12.48
C MET A 263 -3.63 15.77 -13.34
N ALA A 264 -3.75 16.21 -14.59
CA ALA A 264 -4.69 15.66 -15.56
C ALA A 264 -4.34 14.21 -15.97
N SER A 265 -5.28 13.55 -16.64
CA SER A 265 -5.02 12.30 -17.35
C SER A 265 -4.14 12.55 -18.57
N TYR A 266 -3.20 11.65 -18.81
CA TYR A 266 -2.36 11.66 -20.01
C TYR A 266 -2.79 10.63 -21.06
N SER A 267 -3.86 9.85 -20.83
CA SER A 267 -4.32 8.82 -21.77
C SER A 267 -4.79 9.36 -23.12
N SER A 268 -5.15 10.64 -23.21
CA SER A 268 -5.49 11.30 -24.48
C SER A 268 -4.28 11.97 -25.16
N PHE A 269 -3.12 12.02 -24.50
CA PHE A 269 -1.93 12.74 -24.96
C PHE A 269 -0.74 11.82 -25.24
N LEU A 270 -0.69 10.67 -24.57
CA LEU A 270 0.37 9.68 -24.64
C LEU A 270 -0.21 8.31 -24.94
N THR A 271 0.54 7.51 -25.68
CA THR A 271 0.24 6.08 -25.87
C THR A 271 0.42 5.29 -24.57
N GLU A 272 -0.18 4.11 -24.48
CA GLU A 272 -0.03 3.24 -23.29
C GLU A 272 1.44 2.89 -23.03
N ASP A 273 2.22 2.63 -24.08
CA ASP A 273 3.66 2.32 -23.98
C ASP A 273 4.49 3.53 -23.49
N GLU A 274 4.12 4.75 -23.88
CA GLU A 274 4.75 5.99 -23.39
C GLU A 274 4.40 6.27 -21.93
N ILE A 275 3.15 6.07 -21.51
CA ILE A 275 2.75 6.19 -20.10
C ILE A 275 3.48 5.16 -19.25
N LEU A 276 3.60 3.92 -19.75
CA LEU A 276 4.38 2.87 -19.10
C LEU A 276 5.85 3.30 -18.99
N ALA A 277 6.44 3.83 -20.05
CA ALA A 277 7.81 4.35 -20.03
C ALA A 277 8.02 5.43 -18.95
N VAL A 278 7.14 6.44 -18.88
CA VAL A 278 7.19 7.47 -17.84
C VAL A 278 7.06 6.86 -16.45
N SER A 279 6.26 5.80 -16.29
CA SER A 279 6.11 5.10 -15.02
C SER A 279 7.40 4.44 -14.55
N TYR A 280 8.14 3.80 -15.47
CA TYR A 280 9.47 3.24 -15.18
C TYR A 280 10.49 4.34 -14.85
N PHE A 281 10.49 5.45 -15.58
CA PHE A 281 11.36 6.59 -15.28
C PHE A 281 11.08 7.21 -13.91
N VAL A 282 9.80 7.45 -13.58
CA VAL A 282 9.43 7.98 -12.26
C VAL A 282 9.83 7.00 -11.14
N ARG A 283 9.68 5.69 -11.36
CA ARG A 283 10.16 4.67 -10.41
C ARG A 283 11.67 4.70 -10.25
N SER A 284 12.44 4.89 -11.33
CA SER A 284 13.91 4.83 -11.30
C SER A 284 14.55 6.01 -10.56
N ILE A 285 13.86 7.17 -10.50
CA ILE A 285 14.32 8.33 -9.74
C ILE A 285 13.81 8.36 -8.29
N ALA A 286 12.95 7.41 -7.90
CA ALA A 286 12.47 7.30 -6.52
C ALA A 286 13.57 6.77 -5.58
N PRO A 287 13.49 7.02 -4.25
CA PRO A 287 14.48 6.50 -3.31
C PRO A 287 14.64 4.98 -3.42
N ASP A 288 15.89 4.54 -3.52
CA ASP A 288 16.24 3.12 -3.49
C ASP A 288 15.83 2.47 -2.16
N MET A 289 15.88 1.13 -2.10
CA MET A 289 15.44 0.41 -0.92
C MET A 289 16.29 0.70 0.32
N GLU A 290 17.61 0.80 0.18
CA GLU A 290 18.50 1.03 1.31
C GLU A 290 18.19 2.38 1.96
N THR A 291 17.97 3.41 1.14
CA THR A 291 17.51 4.72 1.56
C THR A 291 16.14 4.63 2.25
N ARG A 292 15.19 3.89 1.68
CA ARG A 292 13.84 3.74 2.27
C ARG A 292 13.86 3.03 3.62
N VAL A 293 14.64 1.97 3.76
CA VAL A 293 14.78 1.22 5.02
C VAL A 293 15.51 2.06 6.07
N THR A 294 16.52 2.82 5.66
CA THR A 294 17.24 3.73 6.58
C THR A 294 16.34 4.88 7.04
N VAL A 295 15.56 5.47 6.13
CA VAL A 295 14.57 6.49 6.47
C VAL A 295 13.43 5.92 7.32
N HIS A 296 13.02 4.66 7.12
CA HIS A 296 12.04 4.01 8.00
C HIS A 296 12.51 3.95 9.47
N ARG A 297 13.82 3.81 9.72
CA ARG A 297 14.37 3.89 11.09
C ARG A 297 14.27 5.28 11.70
N GLN A 298 14.01 6.32 10.89
CA GLN A 298 13.72 7.66 11.38
C GLN A 298 12.24 7.80 11.75
N ARG A 299 11.95 8.78 12.61
CA ARG A 299 10.57 9.07 13.02
C ARG A 299 9.71 9.42 11.79
N PRO A 300 8.56 8.75 11.56
CA PRO A 300 7.68 9.06 10.44
C PRO A 300 7.20 10.52 10.46
N ALA A 301 6.81 11.02 9.29
CA ALA A 301 6.26 12.36 9.14
C ALA A 301 5.06 12.60 10.08
N PRO A 302 4.82 13.84 10.57
CA PRO A 302 3.75 14.13 11.52
C PRO A 302 2.37 13.61 11.11
N ASP A 303 1.98 13.78 9.83
CA ASP A 303 0.72 13.24 9.30
C ASP A 303 0.66 11.71 9.43
N VAL A 304 1.73 10.99 9.09
CA VAL A 304 1.79 9.51 9.22
C VAL A 304 1.64 9.10 10.68
N MET A 305 2.33 9.81 11.60
CA MET A 305 2.19 9.57 13.04
C MET A 305 0.76 9.82 13.54
N ALA A 306 0.04 10.80 12.98
CA ALA A 306 -1.35 11.04 13.32
C ALA A 306 -2.24 9.85 12.93
N GLY A 307 -1.99 9.24 11.77
CA GLY A 307 -2.67 8.01 11.33
C GLY A 307 -2.37 6.80 12.22
N LEU A 308 -1.09 6.55 12.48
CA LEU A 308 -0.64 5.41 13.31
C LEU A 308 -1.24 5.43 14.73
N ARG A 309 -1.41 6.62 15.31
CA ARG A 309 -2.04 6.75 16.64
C ARG A 309 -3.50 6.29 16.65
N ILE A 310 -4.23 6.42 15.55
CA ILE A 310 -5.64 6.01 15.46
C ILE A 310 -5.73 4.50 15.28
N ASP A 311 -4.88 3.90 14.43
CA ASP A 311 -4.86 2.44 14.19
C ASP A 311 -4.47 1.68 15.48
N HIS A 312 -3.49 2.18 16.24
CA HIS A 312 -3.01 1.54 17.47
C HIS A 312 -3.82 1.85 18.75
N MET A 313 -4.66 2.90 18.78
CA MET A 313 -5.41 3.29 19.99
C MET A 313 -6.49 2.29 20.43
N GLN A 314 -6.74 1.19 19.71
CA GLN A 314 -7.84 0.27 20.02
C GLN A 314 -7.45 -1.21 20.14
N GLY A 315 -6.22 -1.47 20.61
CA GLY A 315 -5.94 -2.72 21.34
C GLY A 315 -6.74 -2.85 22.66
N ILE A 316 -7.46 -1.80 23.04
CA ILE A 316 -8.50 -1.82 24.07
C ILE A 316 -9.72 -2.52 23.46
N ARG A 317 -9.95 -3.78 23.84
CA ARG A 317 -11.21 -4.50 23.60
C ARG A 317 -12.38 -3.54 23.87
N PHE A 318 -13.28 -3.35 22.90
CA PHE A 318 -14.59 -2.76 23.15
C PHE A 318 -15.31 -3.65 24.19
N ARG A 319 -15.20 -3.29 25.46
CA ARG A 319 -16.14 -3.72 26.50
C ARG A 319 -17.19 -2.63 26.60
N GLY A 320 -18.36 -2.88 26.02
CA GLY A 320 -19.60 -2.15 26.32
C GLY A 320 -20.07 -1.18 25.21
N PRO A 321 -21.40 -0.96 25.11
CA PRO A 321 -21.99 -0.12 24.10
C PRO A 321 -21.75 1.35 24.45
N LEU A 322 -21.10 2.09 23.55
CA LEU A 322 -21.08 3.55 23.61
C LEU A 322 -22.46 4.07 23.21
N MET A 323 -23.35 4.22 24.20
CA MET A 323 -24.48 5.13 24.10
C MET A 323 -23.93 6.55 24.01
N PHE A 324 -24.04 7.18 22.84
CA PHE A 324 -24.06 8.64 22.75
C PHE A 324 -25.53 9.10 22.78
N PRO A 325 -25.83 10.20 23.49
CA PRO A 325 -27.19 10.68 23.63
C PRO A 325 -27.68 11.17 22.27
N LEU A 326 -28.82 10.65 21.84
CA LEU A 326 -29.60 11.22 20.75
C LEU A 326 -30.05 12.62 21.19
N ARG A 327 -29.58 13.64 20.49
CA ARG A 327 -30.24 14.93 20.33
C ARG A 327 -30.18 15.31 18.87
#